data_AF-A0A7S0R252-F1
#
_entry.id   AF-A0A7S0R252-F1
#
_cell.length_a   1.000
_cell.length_b   1.000
_cell.length_c   1.000
_cell.angle_alpha   90.00
_cell.angle_beta   90.00
_cell.angle_gamma   90.00
#
_symmetry.space_group_name_H-M   'P 1'
#
loop_
_entity.id
_entity.type
_entity.pdbx_description
1 polymer ?
#
loop_
_entity_poly.entity_id
_entity_poly.type
_entity_poly.pdbx_seq_one_letter_code
_entity_poly.pdbx_strand_id
1 'polypeptide(L)'
;GGRGGGSRGRRGGGERGGRGSFYDVRKHKLQSTVQHERDGEALLWEAAKDPSLPGRHKKGPAVVVLKKDKSRLFSLGQPLVYGGAVDRIEGHEPTTGEAVLVADDKKALLGWGVFNPVSMYRVRMLQQVHEVAAQPELALDVCALIRARVHRAAAVRARLGLPSSDTTAYRLVNGEGDRLTGLIVDRYGDHLVVSSSAAWVELNKEAVIAALLAETGCADAIWRPAAHLKLEGLEESEEAES
;
A
#
# COMPACT_ATOMS: atom_id res chain seq x y z
N GLY A 1 -51.41 -51.45 -47.18
CA GLY A 1 -51.01 -52.57 -46.29
C GLY A 1 -49.81 -52.12 -45.49
N GLY A 2 -49.63 -52.42 -44.21
CA GLY A 2 -50.28 -53.36 -43.32
C GLY A 2 -49.23 -53.85 -42.31
N ARG A 3 -49.45 -53.58 -41.01
CA ARG A 3 -48.99 -54.30 -39.79
C ARG A 3 -47.47 -54.31 -39.52
N GLY A 4 -46.95 -54.23 -38.29
CA GLY A 4 -47.54 -54.22 -36.95
C GLY A 4 -46.46 -54.32 -35.83
N GLY A 5 -46.90 -54.26 -34.57
CA GLY A 5 -46.14 -54.49 -33.31
C GLY A 5 -46.03 -53.19 -32.47
N GLY A 6 -46.60 -52.98 -31.28
CA GLY A 6 -46.83 -53.83 -30.10
C GLY A 6 -45.53 -53.93 -29.27
N SER A 7 -45.37 -53.57 -27.98
CA SER A 7 -46.24 -53.13 -26.89
C SER A 7 -45.39 -52.56 -25.72
N ARG A 8 -45.99 -51.73 -24.86
CA ARG A 8 -45.82 -51.54 -23.38
C ARG A 8 -44.43 -51.24 -22.74
N GLY A 9 -44.33 -50.04 -22.15
CA GLY A 9 -44.22 -49.85 -20.69
C GLY A 9 -42.87 -49.44 -20.09
N ARG A 10 -42.81 -48.27 -19.42
CA ARG A 10 -42.56 -48.09 -17.97
C ARG A 10 -42.24 -46.64 -17.60
N ARG A 11 -42.68 -46.26 -16.39
CA ARG A 11 -42.39 -45.03 -15.65
C ARG A 11 -40.94 -44.99 -15.15
N GLY A 12 -40.43 -43.77 -14.92
CA GLY A 12 -39.26 -43.45 -14.09
C GLY A 12 -38.19 -42.69 -14.89
N GLY A 13 -37.60 -41.61 -14.44
CA GLY A 13 -37.69 -40.86 -13.20
C GLY A 13 -37.10 -39.47 -13.44
N GLY A 14 -37.55 -38.49 -12.66
CA GLY A 14 -37.07 -37.12 -12.75
C GLY A 14 -35.58 -37.03 -12.42
N GLU A 15 -34.80 -36.50 -13.35
CA GLU A 15 -33.46 -35.99 -13.05
C GLU A 15 -33.61 -34.72 -12.20
N ARG A 16 -33.33 -34.87 -10.91
CA ARG A 16 -33.10 -33.73 -10.01
C ARG A 16 -31.79 -33.08 -10.43
N GLY A 17 -31.89 -31.91 -11.05
CA GLY A 17 -30.74 -31.02 -11.24
C GLY A 17 -30.03 -30.78 -9.91
N GLY A 18 -28.78 -31.21 -9.83
CA GLY A 18 -27.89 -30.95 -8.71
C GLY A 18 -27.71 -29.45 -8.54
N ARG A 19 -28.26 -28.92 -7.45
CA ARG A 19 -27.93 -27.58 -6.96
C ARG A 19 -26.50 -27.61 -6.42
N GLY A 20 -25.54 -27.39 -7.32
CA GLY A 20 -24.15 -27.16 -6.98
C GLY A 20 -24.02 -25.95 -6.05
N SER A 21 -23.28 -26.17 -4.97
CA SER A 21 -23.01 -25.26 -3.86
C SER A 21 -22.39 -23.92 -4.32
N PHE A 22 -23.22 -22.94 -4.62
CA PHE A 22 -22.78 -21.54 -4.80
C PHE A 22 -22.73 -20.76 -3.46
N TYR A 23 -23.22 -21.36 -2.38
CA TYR A 23 -23.35 -20.74 -1.05
C TYR A 23 -22.10 -20.85 -0.17
N ASP A 24 -21.13 -21.68 -0.54
CA ASP A 24 -20.00 -22.04 0.33
C ASP A 24 -18.73 -21.21 0.03
N VAL A 25 -18.44 -20.95 -1.25
CA VAL A 25 -17.24 -20.22 -1.67
C VAL A 25 -17.21 -18.77 -1.14
N ARG A 26 -18.37 -18.09 -1.08
CA ARG A 26 -18.43 -16.71 -0.55
C ARG A 26 -18.25 -16.64 0.96
N LYS A 27 -18.75 -17.63 1.71
CA LYS A 27 -18.55 -17.70 3.16
C LYS A 27 -17.10 -18.02 3.50
N HIS A 28 -16.50 -19.00 2.82
CA HIS A 28 -15.09 -19.31 2.98
C HIS A 28 -14.19 -18.12 2.65
N LYS A 29 -14.47 -17.41 1.55
CA LYS A 29 -13.69 -16.21 1.16
C LYS A 29 -13.85 -15.06 2.16
N LEU A 30 -15.04 -14.86 2.72
CA LEU A 30 -15.23 -13.88 3.80
C LEU A 30 -14.48 -14.29 5.08
N GLN A 31 -14.56 -15.56 5.48
CA GLN A 31 -13.90 -16.06 6.68
C GLN A 31 -12.37 -16.00 6.56
N SER A 32 -11.80 -16.32 5.38
CA SER A 32 -10.37 -16.19 5.15
C SER A 32 -9.90 -14.73 5.19
N THR A 33 -10.67 -13.78 4.63
CA THR A 33 -10.34 -12.35 4.69
C THR A 33 -10.38 -11.82 6.11
N VAL A 34 -11.41 -12.18 6.90
CA VAL A 34 -11.53 -11.77 8.30
C VAL A 34 -10.40 -12.36 9.17
N GLN A 35 -9.94 -13.59 8.89
CA GLN A 35 -8.81 -14.17 9.60
C GLN A 35 -7.50 -13.44 9.26
N HIS A 36 -7.23 -13.18 7.97
CA HIS A 36 -6.04 -12.42 7.56
C HIS A 36 -5.99 -11.00 8.13
N GLU A 37 -7.13 -10.31 8.24
CA GLU A 37 -7.20 -8.98 8.87
C GLU A 37 -6.86 -9.04 10.36
N ARG A 38 -7.38 -10.04 11.10
CA ARG A 38 -7.07 -10.25 12.52
C ARG A 38 -5.60 -10.60 12.75
N ASP A 39 -5.05 -11.47 11.90
CA ASP A 39 -3.64 -11.85 11.98
C ASP A 39 -2.74 -10.64 11.71
N GLY A 40 -3.07 -9.81 10.71
CA GLY A 40 -2.36 -8.58 10.39
C GLY A 40 -2.41 -7.53 11.49
N GLU A 41 -3.55 -7.36 12.16
CA GLU A 41 -3.69 -6.48 13.31
C GLU A 41 -2.81 -6.92 14.49
N ALA A 42 -2.81 -8.22 14.82
CA ALA A 42 -1.97 -8.76 15.89
C ALA A 42 -0.48 -8.58 15.57
N LEU A 43 -0.07 -8.82 14.32
CA LEU A 43 1.30 -8.62 13.86
C LEU A 43 1.72 -7.15 13.92
N LEU A 44 0.83 -6.20 13.59
CA LEU A 44 1.13 -4.77 13.73
C LEU A 44 1.32 -4.36 15.17
N TRP A 45 0.48 -4.84 16.08
CA TRP A 45 0.65 -4.57 17.50
C TRP A 45 1.94 -5.18 18.05
N GLU A 46 2.37 -6.34 17.53
CA GLU A 46 3.65 -6.93 17.90
C GLU A 46 4.83 -6.12 17.36
N ALA A 47 4.80 -5.75 16.07
CA ALA A 47 5.82 -4.90 15.46
C ALA A 47 5.97 -3.58 16.22
N ALA A 48 4.86 -2.96 16.64
CA ALA A 48 4.86 -1.70 17.38
C ALA A 48 5.53 -1.78 18.77
N LYS A 49 5.80 -2.98 19.29
CA LYS A 49 6.54 -3.17 20.56
C LYS A 49 8.06 -3.13 20.35
N ASP A 50 8.54 -3.32 19.12
CA ASP A 50 9.96 -3.42 18.81
C ASP A 50 10.70 -2.14 19.28
N PRO A 51 11.69 -2.27 20.18
CA PRO A 51 12.42 -1.13 20.71
C PRO A 51 13.33 -0.43 19.70
N SER A 52 13.64 -1.06 18.58
CA SER A 52 14.54 -0.54 17.55
C SER A 52 13.84 0.36 16.52
N LEU A 53 12.50 0.46 16.55
CA LEU A 53 11.75 1.27 15.59
C LEU A 53 12.15 2.75 15.67
N PRO A 54 12.43 3.40 14.53
CA PRO A 54 12.72 4.82 14.49
C PRO A 54 11.50 5.64 14.94
N GLY A 55 11.74 6.69 15.72
CA GLY A 55 10.65 7.54 16.25
C GLY A 55 9.84 6.91 17.39
N ARG A 56 10.26 5.77 17.95
CA ARG A 56 9.57 5.12 19.06
C ARG A 56 9.44 6.06 20.27
N HIS A 57 8.20 6.32 20.65
CA HIS A 57 7.89 7.14 21.81
C HIS A 57 7.65 6.29 23.07
N LYS A 58 8.00 6.81 24.26
CA LYS A 58 7.84 6.09 25.55
C LYS A 58 6.39 5.68 25.84
N LYS A 59 5.41 6.34 25.22
CA LYS A 59 3.97 6.09 25.39
C LYS A 59 3.41 5.02 24.44
N GLY A 60 4.25 4.39 23.62
CA GLY A 60 3.81 3.47 22.55
C GLY A 60 3.58 4.21 21.23
N PRO A 61 3.05 3.53 20.20
CA PRO A 61 2.77 4.14 18.90
C PRO A 61 1.61 5.13 18.99
N ALA A 62 1.65 6.19 18.19
CA ALA A 62 0.48 7.04 17.99
C ALA A 62 -0.54 6.30 17.09
N VAL A 63 -1.82 6.41 17.43
CA VAL A 63 -2.92 5.80 16.68
C VAL A 63 -3.85 6.90 16.16
N VAL A 64 -3.93 7.02 14.84
CA VAL A 64 -4.85 7.93 14.16
C VAL A 64 -6.20 7.23 14.02
N VAL A 65 -7.19 7.70 14.78
CA VAL A 65 -8.55 7.15 14.75
C VAL A 65 -9.39 7.95 13.76
N LEU A 66 -10.03 7.23 12.83
CA LEU A 66 -10.87 7.84 11.80
C LEU A 66 -12.30 8.07 12.30
N LYS A 67 -12.95 9.09 11.73
CA LYS A 67 -14.37 9.36 11.97
C LYS A 67 -15.23 8.19 11.52
N LYS A 68 -16.32 7.99 12.24
CA LYS A 68 -17.38 7.06 11.85
C LYS A 68 -17.81 7.31 10.41
N ASP A 69 -18.00 6.22 9.66
CA ASP A 69 -18.37 6.21 8.24
C ASP A 69 -17.31 6.79 7.25
N LYS A 70 -16.14 7.24 7.74
CA LYS A 70 -15.02 7.69 6.89
C LYS A 70 -13.93 6.62 6.70
N SER A 71 -13.96 5.52 7.45
CA SER A 71 -12.97 4.43 7.37
C SER A 71 -13.10 3.53 6.13
N ARG A 72 -14.29 3.44 5.54
CA ARG A 72 -14.60 2.49 4.45
C ARG A 72 -13.68 2.64 3.23
N LEU A 73 -13.41 3.88 2.82
CA LEU A 73 -12.57 4.16 1.65
C LEU A 73 -11.13 3.65 1.85
N PHE A 74 -10.58 3.87 3.03
CA PHE A 74 -9.22 3.46 3.39
C PHE A 74 -9.11 1.94 3.56
N SER A 75 -10.16 1.32 4.13
CA SER A 75 -10.27 -0.14 4.21
C SER A 75 -10.26 -0.83 2.82
N LEU A 76 -10.61 -0.10 1.76
CA LEU A 76 -10.65 -0.61 0.38
C LEU A 76 -9.38 -0.35 -0.42
N GLY A 77 -8.34 0.24 0.17
CA GLY A 77 -7.05 0.42 -0.50
C GLY A 77 -6.61 1.87 -0.72
N GLN A 78 -7.46 2.86 -0.45
CA GLN A 78 -7.07 4.26 -0.66
C GLN A 78 -5.97 4.65 0.32
N PRO A 79 -4.78 5.11 -0.12
CA PRO A 79 -3.66 5.32 0.79
C PRO A 79 -3.63 6.72 1.41
N LEU A 80 -4.43 7.67 0.91
CA LEU A 80 -4.35 9.08 1.33
C LEU A 80 -5.44 9.45 2.34
N VAL A 81 -5.15 9.31 3.63
CA VAL A 81 -6.04 9.76 4.71
C VAL A 81 -5.97 11.28 4.81
N TYR A 82 -7.04 11.95 4.40
CA TYR A 82 -7.14 13.40 4.47
C TYR A 82 -7.50 13.88 5.89
N GLY A 83 -7.06 15.08 6.27
CA GLY A 83 -7.25 15.61 7.65
C GLY A 83 -8.72 15.62 8.12
N GLY A 84 -9.67 15.89 7.23
CA GLY A 84 -11.10 15.85 7.55
C GLY A 84 -11.65 14.46 7.93
N ALA A 85 -10.94 13.38 7.63
CA ALA A 85 -11.30 12.01 8.00
C ALA A 85 -10.83 11.63 9.42
N VAL A 86 -9.87 12.36 9.98
CA VAL A 86 -9.32 12.08 11.32
C VAL A 86 -10.29 12.61 12.39
N ASP A 87 -10.63 11.75 13.35
CA ASP A 87 -11.41 12.12 14.53
C ASP A 87 -10.50 12.59 15.65
N ARG A 88 -9.50 11.77 16.00
CA ARG A 88 -8.55 12.03 17.08
C ARG A 88 -7.27 11.23 16.90
N ILE A 89 -6.27 11.58 17.71
CA ILE A 89 -5.02 10.85 17.84
C ILE A 89 -4.94 10.31 19.28
N GLU A 90 -4.74 9.00 19.43
CA GLU A 90 -4.50 8.34 20.71
C GLU A 90 -2.98 8.09 20.89
N GLY A 91 -2.48 8.17 22.13
CA GLY A 91 -1.05 8.03 22.45
C GLY A 91 -0.34 9.36 22.66
N HIS A 92 0.53 9.76 21.74
CA HIS A 92 1.20 11.06 21.70
C HIS A 92 0.92 11.78 20.38
N GLU A 93 1.31 13.04 20.29
CA GLU A 93 1.19 13.84 19.07
C GLU A 93 2.35 13.52 18.11
N PRO A 94 2.08 12.88 16.96
CA PRO A 94 3.13 12.46 16.03
C PRO A 94 3.66 13.63 15.20
N THR A 95 4.93 13.52 14.81
CA THR A 95 5.63 14.53 14.00
C THR A 95 5.62 14.18 12.51
N THR A 96 6.03 15.12 11.65
CA THR A 96 6.12 14.88 10.19
C THR A 96 7.05 13.70 9.90
N GLY A 97 6.55 12.73 9.12
CA GLY A 97 7.29 11.53 8.73
C GLY A 97 7.24 10.39 9.75
N GLU A 98 6.66 10.61 10.93
CA GLU A 98 6.56 9.59 11.96
C GLU A 98 5.59 8.47 11.56
N ALA A 99 5.99 7.22 11.82
CA ALA A 99 5.14 6.06 11.60
C ALA A 99 4.00 6.01 12.63
N VAL A 100 2.77 5.88 12.15
CA VAL A 100 1.56 5.83 12.96
C VAL A 100 0.66 4.67 12.55
N LEU A 101 -0.08 4.14 13.51
CA LEU A 101 -1.16 3.19 13.23
C LEU A 101 -2.42 3.95 12.82
N VAL A 102 -3.25 3.34 11.98
CA VAL A 102 -4.54 3.91 11.55
C VAL A 102 -5.65 2.95 11.92
N ALA A 103 -6.67 3.44 12.62
CA ALA A 103 -7.79 2.65 13.10
C ALA A 103 -9.14 3.26 12.71
N ASP A 104 -10.18 2.43 12.60
CA ASP A 104 -11.56 2.90 12.45
C ASP A 104 -12.16 3.40 13.78
N ASP A 105 -13.42 3.85 13.74
CA ASP A 105 -14.14 4.34 14.92
C ASP A 105 -14.37 3.29 16.01
N LYS A 106 -14.25 2.00 15.67
CA LYS A 106 -14.36 0.84 16.57
C LYS A 106 -13.01 0.35 17.07
N LYS A 107 -11.93 1.08 16.77
CA LYS A 107 -10.54 0.76 17.11
C LYS A 107 -9.96 -0.46 16.38
N ALA A 108 -10.58 -0.93 15.29
CA ALA A 108 -9.98 -1.96 14.46
C ALA A 108 -8.87 -1.33 13.59
N LEU A 109 -7.69 -1.95 13.54
CA LEU A 109 -6.60 -1.45 12.71
C LEU A 109 -6.91 -1.63 11.22
N LEU A 110 -6.63 -0.58 10.44
CA LEU A 110 -6.69 -0.59 8.97
C LEU A 110 -5.31 -0.79 8.36
N GLY A 111 -4.27 -0.38 9.09
CA GLY A 111 -2.87 -0.47 8.65
C GLY A 111 -2.00 0.55 9.37
N TRP A 112 -0.88 0.88 8.75
CA TRP A 112 0.04 1.92 9.23
C TRP A 112 0.49 2.82 8.08
N GLY A 113 0.97 4.00 8.44
CA GLY A 113 1.48 4.99 7.49
C GLY A 113 2.34 6.04 8.15
N VAL A 114 2.70 7.05 7.38
CA VAL A 114 3.48 8.20 7.85
C VAL A 114 2.60 9.41 8.03
N PHE A 115 2.75 10.08 9.18
CA PHE A 115 1.94 11.23 9.57
C PHE A 115 2.54 12.54 9.05
N ASN A 116 1.67 13.51 8.73
CA ASN A 116 2.08 14.89 8.47
C ASN A 116 1.06 15.88 9.10
N PRO A 117 1.44 16.66 10.14
CA PRO A 117 0.56 17.58 10.84
C PRO A 117 0.11 18.80 10.02
N VAL A 118 0.76 19.09 8.89
CA VAL A 118 0.45 20.27 8.08
C VAL A 118 -0.10 19.93 6.69
N SER A 119 0.17 18.72 6.18
CA SER A 119 -0.39 18.27 4.91
C SER A 119 -1.90 18.06 4.97
N MET A 120 -2.56 18.28 3.81
CA MET A 120 -3.94 17.84 3.57
C MET A 120 -4.06 16.32 3.74
N TYR A 121 -3.03 15.58 3.31
CA TYR A 121 -2.92 14.14 3.48
C TYR A 121 -2.26 13.84 4.82
N ARG A 122 -3.09 13.88 5.87
CA ARG A 122 -2.70 13.73 7.27
C ARG A 122 -1.96 12.42 7.55
N VAL A 123 -2.37 11.33 6.90
CA VAL A 123 -1.61 10.08 6.90
C VAL A 123 -1.53 9.56 5.48
N ARG A 124 -0.31 9.26 5.04
CA ARG A 124 -0.07 8.46 3.83
C ARG A 124 0.11 7.02 4.28
N MET A 125 -0.94 6.21 4.13
CA MET A 125 -0.89 4.80 4.46
C MET A 125 0.17 4.12 3.61
N LEU A 126 1.08 3.45 4.30
CA LEU A 126 2.12 2.66 3.65
C LEU A 126 1.62 1.23 3.52
N GLN A 127 1.22 0.54 4.58
CA GLN A 127 0.80 -0.87 4.48
C GLN A 127 -0.55 -1.08 5.16
N GLN A 128 -1.46 -1.80 4.51
CA GLN A 128 -2.72 -2.24 5.11
C GLN A 128 -2.54 -3.48 5.98
N VAL A 129 -3.46 -3.71 6.92
CA VAL A 129 -3.42 -4.92 7.78
C VAL A 129 -3.30 -6.22 6.98
N HIS A 130 -4.02 -6.35 5.86
CA HIS A 130 -3.95 -7.54 5.02
C HIS A 130 -2.59 -7.68 4.30
N GLU A 131 -1.91 -6.57 4.00
CA GLU A 131 -0.55 -6.58 3.46
C GLU A 131 0.48 -6.93 4.53
N VAL A 132 0.26 -6.52 5.79
CA VAL A 132 1.10 -6.89 6.93
C VAL A 132 1.03 -8.39 7.18
N ALA A 133 -0.16 -8.99 7.09
CA ALA A 133 -0.31 -10.44 7.21
C ALA A 133 0.49 -11.22 6.15
N ALA A 134 0.70 -10.62 4.97
CA ALA A 134 1.47 -11.22 3.89
C ALA A 134 2.98 -10.92 3.97
N GLN A 135 3.36 -9.79 4.55
CA GLN A 135 4.74 -9.28 4.63
C GLN A 135 4.99 -8.62 6.00
N PRO A 136 4.98 -9.41 7.10
CA PRO A 136 5.12 -8.89 8.46
C PRO A 136 6.48 -8.24 8.70
N GLU A 137 7.52 -8.67 7.98
CA GLU A 137 8.88 -8.14 8.06
C GLU A 137 9.00 -6.68 7.59
N LEU A 138 7.98 -6.14 6.91
CA LEU A 138 7.94 -4.75 6.47
C LEU A 138 7.15 -3.84 7.41
N ALA A 139 6.51 -4.41 8.44
CA ALA A 139 5.65 -3.66 9.34
C ALA A 139 6.43 -2.58 10.09
N LEU A 140 5.96 -1.33 9.97
CA LEU A 140 6.56 -0.13 10.58
C LEU A 140 8.02 0.16 10.15
N ASP A 141 8.53 -0.50 9.10
CA ASP A 141 9.85 -0.24 8.51
C ASP A 141 9.69 0.43 7.14
N VAL A 142 9.80 1.76 7.14
CA VAL A 142 9.69 2.59 5.93
C VAL A 142 10.79 2.24 4.92
N CYS A 143 12.02 2.00 5.38
CA CYS A 143 13.16 1.72 4.51
C CYS A 143 13.02 0.35 3.83
N ALA A 144 12.63 -0.70 4.57
CA ALA A 144 12.36 -2.02 4.01
C ALA A 144 11.22 -1.98 3.01
N LEU A 145 10.16 -1.21 3.32
CA LEU A 145 9.01 -1.05 2.43
C LEU A 145 9.37 -0.31 1.15
N ILE A 146 10.20 0.75 1.21
CA ILE A 146 10.73 1.44 0.02
C ILE A 146 11.46 0.45 -0.89
N ARG A 147 12.40 -0.33 -0.34
CA ARG A 147 13.14 -1.35 -1.12
C ARG A 147 12.21 -2.35 -1.78
N ALA A 148 11.27 -2.93 -1.02
CA ALA A 148 10.33 -3.91 -1.53
C ALA A 148 9.42 -3.36 -2.65
N ARG A 149 9.00 -2.09 -2.55
CA ARG A 149 8.13 -1.46 -3.55
C ARG A 149 8.86 -0.97 -4.78
N VAL A 150 10.09 -0.48 -4.64
CA VAL A 150 10.95 -0.18 -5.79
C VAL A 150 11.20 -1.46 -6.59
N HIS A 151 11.56 -2.55 -5.91
CA HIS A 151 11.72 -3.86 -6.55
C HIS A 151 10.45 -4.31 -7.29
N ARG A 152 9.28 -4.21 -6.62
CA ARG A 152 7.99 -4.55 -7.24
C ARG A 152 7.69 -3.67 -8.47
N ALA A 153 7.96 -2.38 -8.39
CA ALA A 153 7.73 -1.45 -9.49
C ALA A 153 8.61 -1.80 -10.70
N ALA A 154 9.90 -2.07 -10.46
CA ALA A 154 10.85 -2.53 -11.48
C ALA A 154 10.39 -3.86 -12.12
N ALA A 155 9.97 -4.85 -11.31
CA ALA A 155 9.47 -6.13 -11.78
C ALA A 155 8.21 -5.98 -12.66
N VAL A 156 7.32 -5.04 -12.35
CA VAL A 156 6.17 -4.72 -13.22
C VAL A 156 6.63 -4.18 -14.57
N ARG A 157 7.62 -3.26 -14.60
CA ARG A 157 8.15 -2.70 -15.86
C ARG A 157 8.89 -3.76 -16.67
N ALA A 158 9.65 -4.64 -16.03
CA ALA A 158 10.30 -5.76 -16.69
C ALA A 158 9.28 -6.69 -17.39
N ARG A 159 8.13 -6.96 -16.76
CA ARG A 159 7.04 -7.74 -17.38
C ARG A 159 6.37 -7.04 -18.56
N LEU A 160 6.47 -5.71 -18.64
CA LEU A 160 6.05 -4.92 -19.80
C LEU A 160 7.14 -4.86 -20.89
N GLY A 161 8.27 -5.54 -20.70
CA GLY A 161 9.39 -5.55 -21.64
C GLY A 161 10.26 -4.31 -21.55
N LEU A 162 10.29 -3.61 -20.41
CA LEU A 162 11.10 -2.41 -20.21
C LEU A 162 12.32 -2.67 -19.28
N PRO A 163 13.50 -2.08 -19.59
CA PRO A 163 13.83 -1.41 -20.86
C PRO A 163 13.83 -2.39 -22.05
N SER A 164 13.72 -1.87 -23.27
CA SER A 164 13.77 -2.65 -24.51
C SER A 164 14.86 -2.11 -25.47
N SER A 165 15.02 -2.77 -26.62
CA SER A 165 15.81 -2.24 -27.74
C SER A 165 15.30 -0.91 -28.27
N ASP A 166 14.00 -0.66 -28.13
CA ASP A 166 13.32 0.49 -28.72
C ASP A 166 13.30 1.69 -27.77
N THR A 167 13.35 1.44 -26.45
CA THR A 167 13.40 2.51 -25.46
C THR A 167 14.10 2.11 -24.17
N THR A 168 14.95 3.02 -23.70
CA THR A 168 15.53 3.02 -22.36
C THR A 168 14.94 4.12 -21.47
N ALA A 169 13.96 4.88 -21.99
CA ALA A 169 13.28 5.95 -21.30
C ALA A 169 11.88 5.50 -20.87
N TYR A 170 11.62 5.44 -19.56
CA TYR A 170 10.32 5.02 -19.02
C TYR A 170 10.13 5.42 -17.56
N ARG A 171 8.86 5.45 -17.12
CA ARG A 171 8.53 5.64 -15.70
C ARG A 171 8.75 4.36 -14.90
N LEU A 172 9.76 4.36 -14.05
CA LEU A 172 10.08 3.26 -13.14
C LEU A 172 9.12 3.21 -11.95
N VAL A 173 8.86 4.36 -11.30
CA VAL A 173 7.93 4.47 -10.16
C VAL A 173 6.87 5.53 -10.47
N ASN A 174 5.60 5.18 -10.29
CA ASN A 174 4.43 5.99 -10.62
C ASN A 174 3.59 6.32 -9.38
N GLY A 175 4.21 6.85 -8.34
CA GLY A 175 3.52 7.38 -7.16
C GLY A 175 2.61 6.35 -6.49
N GLU A 176 1.33 6.73 -6.33
CA GLU A 176 0.28 5.87 -5.78
C GLU A 176 0.11 4.54 -6.53
N GLY A 177 0.32 4.52 -7.85
CA GLY A 177 0.18 3.30 -8.65
C GLY A 177 1.14 2.18 -8.24
N ASP A 178 2.30 2.56 -7.69
CA ASP A 178 3.32 1.65 -7.17
C ASP A 178 3.37 1.63 -5.63
N ARG A 179 2.32 2.16 -4.98
CA ARG A 179 2.21 2.30 -3.53
C ARG A 179 3.35 3.12 -2.89
N LEU A 180 3.93 4.07 -3.61
CA LEU A 180 4.95 5.00 -3.12
C LEU A 180 4.44 6.43 -3.30
N THR A 181 3.41 6.79 -2.54
CA THR A 181 2.68 8.06 -2.75
C THR A 181 3.63 9.26 -2.65
N GLY A 182 3.59 10.15 -3.64
CA GLY A 182 4.47 11.31 -3.69
C GLY A 182 5.88 11.07 -4.26
N LEU A 183 6.21 9.84 -4.68
CA LEU A 183 7.47 9.51 -5.36
C LEU A 183 7.21 9.14 -6.81
N ILE A 184 7.81 9.89 -7.73
CA ILE A 184 7.87 9.57 -9.16
C ILE A 184 9.33 9.37 -9.55
N VAL A 185 9.61 8.32 -10.32
CA VAL A 185 10.96 8.07 -10.84
C VAL A 185 10.86 7.75 -12.32
N ASP A 186 11.50 8.56 -13.13
CA ASP A 186 11.65 8.35 -14.57
C ASP A 186 13.10 7.94 -14.86
N ARG A 187 13.29 6.82 -15.56
CA ARG A 187 14.59 6.34 -16.02
C ARG A 187 14.84 6.86 -17.43
N TYR A 188 16.04 7.37 -17.69
CA TYR A 188 16.53 7.78 -19.00
C TYR A 188 17.89 7.15 -19.24
N GLY A 189 17.92 6.00 -19.92
CA GLY A 189 19.16 5.26 -20.10
C GLY A 189 19.71 4.79 -18.75
N ASP A 190 20.87 5.33 -18.38
CA ASP A 190 21.57 4.98 -17.15
C ASP A 190 21.40 6.01 -16.01
N HIS A 191 20.50 6.96 -16.19
CA HIS A 191 20.21 8.02 -15.23
C HIS A 191 18.78 7.92 -14.71
N LEU A 192 18.57 8.19 -13.43
CA LEU A 192 17.25 8.27 -12.81
C LEU A 192 16.92 9.73 -12.49
N VAL A 193 15.73 10.19 -12.86
CA VAL A 193 15.19 11.49 -12.42
C VAL A 193 14.11 11.21 -11.39
N VAL A 194 14.38 11.62 -10.16
CA VAL A 194 13.48 11.42 -9.02
C VAL A 194 12.73 12.71 -8.74
N SER A 195 11.40 12.66 -8.78
CA SER A 195 10.54 13.75 -8.33
C SER A 195 9.81 13.38 -7.05
N SER A 196 9.99 14.22 -6.04
CA SER A 196 9.39 14.07 -4.72
C SER A 196 8.40 15.18 -4.45
N SER A 197 7.23 14.81 -3.96
CA SER A 197 6.09 15.71 -3.70
C SER A 197 5.47 15.50 -2.31
N ALA A 198 6.15 14.76 -1.44
CA ALA A 198 5.67 14.45 -0.10
C ALA A 198 6.81 14.50 0.91
N ALA A 199 6.55 15.04 2.10
CA ALA A 199 7.61 15.21 3.10
C ALA A 199 8.26 13.88 3.50
N TRP A 200 7.49 12.79 3.59
CA TRP A 200 8.06 11.48 3.91
C TRP A 200 9.05 10.98 2.85
N VAL A 201 8.90 11.38 1.58
CA VAL A 201 9.84 10.99 0.52
C VAL A 201 11.14 11.77 0.69
N GLU A 202 11.07 13.08 0.95
CA GLU A 202 12.24 13.92 1.25
C GLU A 202 13.00 13.41 2.49
N LEU A 203 12.27 13.10 3.57
CA LEU A 203 12.87 12.57 4.80
C LEU A 203 13.53 11.20 4.63
N ASN A 204 13.18 10.47 3.56
CA ASN A 204 13.73 9.16 3.23
C ASN A 204 14.54 9.18 1.92
N LYS A 205 15.03 10.36 1.49
CA LYS A 205 15.78 10.55 0.24
C LYS A 205 16.92 9.56 0.05
N GLU A 206 17.74 9.36 1.08
CA GLU A 206 18.88 8.43 1.04
C GLU A 206 18.43 6.98 0.83
N ALA A 207 17.38 6.54 1.55
CA ALA A 207 16.84 5.20 1.40
C ALA A 207 16.21 4.97 0.01
N VAL A 208 15.54 6.00 -0.53
CA VAL A 208 14.99 5.97 -1.89
C VAL A 208 16.11 5.85 -2.93
N ILE A 209 17.13 6.70 -2.87
CA ILE A 209 18.26 6.67 -3.81
C ILE A 209 18.97 5.32 -3.73
N ALA A 210 19.28 4.84 -2.53
CA ALA A 210 19.95 3.55 -2.33
C ALA A 210 19.13 2.39 -2.91
N ALA A 211 17.81 2.36 -2.67
CA ALA A 211 16.93 1.32 -3.22
C ALA A 211 16.86 1.37 -4.75
N LEU A 212 16.79 2.57 -5.33
CA LEU A 212 16.72 2.77 -6.77
C LEU A 212 18.00 2.31 -7.48
N LEU A 213 19.17 2.77 -7.02
CA LEU A 213 20.45 2.42 -7.63
C LEU A 213 20.75 0.92 -7.48
N ALA A 214 20.44 0.33 -6.32
CA ALA A 214 20.60 -1.10 -6.10
C ALA A 214 19.71 -1.94 -7.02
N GLU A 215 18.46 -1.50 -7.28
CA GLU A 215 17.53 -2.24 -8.13
C GLU A 215 17.85 -2.09 -9.62
N THR A 216 18.26 -0.90 -10.07
CA THR A 216 18.41 -0.63 -11.51
C THR A 216 19.83 -0.79 -12.04
N GLY A 217 20.83 -0.71 -11.16
CA GLY A 217 22.25 -0.64 -11.55
C GLY A 217 22.63 0.66 -12.26
N CYS A 218 21.80 1.70 -12.15
CA CYS A 218 22.05 3.00 -12.80
C CYS A 218 23.25 3.74 -12.19
N ALA A 219 23.88 4.60 -12.99
CA ALA A 219 25.03 5.40 -12.56
C ALA A 219 24.67 6.44 -11.49
N ASP A 220 23.52 7.12 -11.63
CA ASP A 220 23.09 8.17 -10.71
C ASP A 220 21.57 8.32 -10.59
N ALA A 221 21.19 9.15 -9.60
CA ALA A 221 19.82 9.60 -9.39
C ALA A 221 19.81 11.11 -9.14
N ILE A 222 19.21 11.85 -10.07
CA ILE A 222 19.03 13.29 -10.02
C ILE A 222 17.75 13.61 -9.25
N TRP A 223 17.89 14.23 -8.08
CA TRP A 223 16.76 14.60 -7.22
C TRP A 223 16.16 15.95 -7.64
N ARG A 224 14.88 15.98 -7.99
CA ARG A 224 14.14 17.17 -8.41
C ARG A 224 12.86 17.32 -7.58
N PRO A 225 12.94 17.98 -6.40
CA PRO A 225 11.77 18.23 -5.56
C PRO A 225 10.68 18.97 -6.35
N ALA A 226 9.42 18.62 -6.12
CA ALA A 226 8.29 19.28 -6.76
C ALA A 226 7.99 20.62 -6.06
N ALA A 227 7.54 21.62 -6.84
CA ALA A 227 7.30 22.99 -6.38
C ALA A 227 6.26 23.15 -5.25
N HIS A 228 5.50 22.10 -4.91
CA HIS A 228 4.42 22.15 -3.92
C HIS A 228 4.76 21.51 -2.57
N LEU A 229 6.04 21.24 -2.30
CA LEU A 229 6.50 20.74 -0.99
C LEU A 229 6.21 21.69 0.19
N LYS A 230 5.98 22.99 -0.10
CA LYS A 230 5.46 23.96 0.89
C LYS A 230 4.14 23.50 1.53
N LEU A 231 3.28 22.80 0.78
CA LEU A 231 2.02 22.23 1.29
C LEU A 231 2.25 21.01 2.21
N GLU A 232 3.45 20.45 2.20
CA GLU A 232 3.88 19.34 3.05
C GLU A 232 4.72 19.83 4.25
N GLY A 233 4.90 21.15 4.41
CA GLY A 233 5.65 21.75 5.52
C GLY A 233 7.15 21.81 5.32
N LEU A 234 7.65 21.60 4.11
CA LEU A 234 9.07 21.73 3.78
C LEU A 234 9.31 23.03 3.03
N GLU A 235 10.34 23.77 3.46
CA GLU A 235 10.82 24.94 2.74
C GLU A 235 11.58 24.52 1.47
N GLU A 236 11.59 25.37 0.44
CA GLU A 236 12.41 25.13 -0.75
C GLU A 236 13.88 25.27 -0.35
N SER A 237 14.67 24.20 -0.45
CA SER A 237 16.12 24.31 -0.36
C SER A 237 16.63 25.09 -1.57
N GLU A 238 17.31 26.22 -1.35
CA GLU A 238 17.90 27.09 -2.39
C GLU A 238 19.07 26.44 -3.16
N GLU A 239 19.35 25.16 -2.96
CA GLU A 239 20.51 24.45 -3.56
C GLU A 239 20.23 23.90 -4.98
N ALA A 240 19.69 24.74 -5.88
CA ALA A 240 19.49 24.36 -7.29
C ALA A 240 20.30 25.19 -8.29
N GLU A 241 21.21 26.06 -7.84
CA GLU A 241 22.13 26.81 -8.71
C GLU A 241 23.54 26.87 -8.13
N SER A 242 24.33 25.81 -8.35
CA SER A 242 25.79 25.88 -8.35
C SER A 242 26.39 24.77 -9.20
#